data_AF-A0A2N0NC85-F1
#
_entry.id   AF-A0A2N0NC85-F1
#
_cell.length_a   1.000
_cell.length_b   1.000
_cell.length_c   1.000
_cell.angle_alpha   90.00
_cell.angle_beta   90.00
_cell.angle_gamma   90.00
#
_symmetry.space_group_name_H-M   'P 1'
#
loop_
_entity.id
_entity.type
_entity.pdbx_description
1 polymer ?
#
loop_
_entity_poly.entity_id
_entity_poly.type
_entity_poly.pdbx_seq_one_letter_code
_entity_poly.pdbx_strand_id
1 'polypeptide(L)'
;MDNGMLAYQEYRAACKFVDKSKQLKKQVQLRGNMALCLYISNKFVEAQLYALSAIQLQLKNSQNITQQEFIETKKIFDKVKGGDPTTDTTEGNTSVNIKETNVLDTEIKLKDKTDNAMALVRTVDQGISFFERKAIQAAINNDMAKISTELMLKADQ
;
A
#
# COMPACT_ATOMS: atom_id res chain seq x y z
N MET A 1 24.53 -6.42 -4.88
CA MET A 1 23.30 -6.43 -4.05
C MET A 1 22.44 -5.30 -4.58
N ASP A 2 21.17 -5.55 -4.90
CA ASP A 2 20.28 -4.51 -5.41
C ASP A 2 20.09 -3.41 -4.34
N ASN A 3 20.27 -2.14 -4.72
CA ASN A 3 20.13 -0.98 -3.84
C ASN A 3 18.74 -0.94 -3.16
N GLY A 4 17.69 -1.42 -3.86
CA GLY A 4 16.35 -1.53 -3.28
C GLY A 4 16.29 -2.51 -2.11
N MET A 5 16.96 -3.66 -2.23
CA MET A 5 17.01 -4.66 -1.17
C MET A 5 17.84 -4.23 0.04
N LEU A 6 18.89 -3.43 -0.16
CA LEU A 6 19.65 -2.83 0.95
C LEU A 6 18.78 -1.85 1.74
N ALA A 7 18.12 -0.91 1.06
CA ALA A 7 17.20 0.03 1.69
C ALA A 7 16.05 -0.68 2.41
N TYR A 8 15.50 -1.75 1.82
CA TYR A 8 14.49 -2.59 2.46
C TYR A 8 14.98 -3.16 3.80
N GLN A 9 16.21 -3.65 3.89
CA GLN A 9 16.75 -4.21 5.13
C GLN A 9 16.86 -3.15 6.24
N GLU A 10 17.32 -1.96 5.90
CA GLU A 10 17.39 -0.81 6.82
C GLU A 10 15.99 -0.40 7.31
N TYR A 11 15.03 -0.23 6.41
CA TYR A 11 13.65 0.09 6.79
C TYR A 11 13.01 -1.03 7.62
N ARG A 12 13.30 -2.29 7.32
CA ARG A 12 12.82 -3.44 8.10
C ARG A 12 13.41 -3.41 9.52
N ALA A 13 14.68 -3.09 9.67
CA ALA A 13 15.32 -2.94 10.98
C ALA A 13 14.67 -1.81 11.77
N ALA A 14 14.52 -0.63 11.16
CA ALA A 14 13.83 0.52 11.77
C ALA A 14 12.38 0.18 12.16
N CYS A 15 11.66 -0.56 11.31
CA CYS A 15 10.27 -0.95 11.57
C CYS A 15 10.14 -1.79 12.84
N LYS A 16 11.09 -2.69 13.12
CA LYS A 16 11.09 -3.48 14.37
C LYS A 16 11.18 -2.60 15.62
N PHE A 17 11.96 -1.53 15.60
CA PHE A 17 12.08 -0.60 16.72
C PHE A 17 10.80 0.24 16.87
N VAL A 18 10.32 0.78 15.75
CA VAL A 18 9.14 1.62 15.72
C VAL A 18 7.89 0.85 16.15
N ASP A 19 7.76 -0.42 15.76
CA ASP A 19 6.66 -1.31 16.16
C ASP A 19 6.61 -1.51 17.67
N LYS A 20 7.77 -1.68 18.33
CA LYS A 20 7.84 -1.79 19.80
C LYS A 20 7.40 -0.49 20.48
N SER A 21 7.76 0.66 19.91
CA SER A 21 7.39 1.98 20.44
C SER A 21 5.98 2.44 20.07
N LYS A 22 5.23 1.66 19.25
CA LYS A 22 3.85 1.95 18.81
C LYS A 22 3.67 3.35 18.19
N GLN A 23 4.69 3.86 17.51
CA GLN A 23 4.63 5.15 16.82
C GLN A 23 3.92 5.00 15.47
N LEU A 24 2.58 5.01 15.49
CA LEU A 24 1.72 4.68 14.35
C LEU A 24 2.13 5.33 13.02
N LYS A 25 2.35 6.65 13.00
CA LYS A 25 2.72 7.37 11.77
C LYS A 25 4.00 6.82 11.15
N LYS A 26 5.02 6.59 11.98
CA LYS A 26 6.28 5.98 11.55
C LYS A 26 6.12 4.52 11.14
N GLN A 27 5.26 3.75 11.81
CA GLN A 27 4.97 2.35 11.44
C GLN A 27 4.39 2.25 10.03
N VAL A 28 3.48 3.16 9.69
CA VAL A 28 2.85 3.24 8.37
C VAL A 28 3.87 3.69 7.32
N GLN A 29 4.60 4.77 7.58
CA GLN A 29 5.64 5.28 6.67
C GLN A 29 6.69 4.21 6.34
N LEU A 30 7.20 3.50 7.35
CA LEU A 30 8.20 2.47 7.13
C LEU A 30 7.68 1.29 6.31
N ARG A 31 6.43 0.85 6.54
CA ARG A 31 5.80 -0.19 5.70
C ARG A 31 5.60 0.28 4.25
N GLY A 32 5.22 1.54 4.05
CA GLY A 32 5.14 2.16 2.72
C GLY A 32 6.49 2.18 2.01
N ASN A 33 7.56 2.59 2.70
CA ASN A 33 8.92 2.60 2.14
C ASN A 33 9.41 1.18 1.81
N MET A 34 9.13 0.20 2.68
CA MET A 34 9.43 -1.21 2.41
C MET A 34 8.70 -1.71 1.17
N ALA A 35 7.43 -1.35 0.98
CA ALA A 35 6.67 -1.68 -0.21
C ALA A 35 7.32 -1.11 -1.49
N LEU A 36 7.73 0.17 -1.46
CA LEU A 36 8.42 0.80 -2.59
C LEU A 36 9.77 0.15 -2.89
N CYS A 37 10.57 -0.18 -1.87
CA CYS A 37 11.84 -0.89 -2.04
C CYS A 37 11.65 -2.27 -2.67
N LEU A 38 10.63 -3.02 -2.24
CA LEU A 38 10.33 -4.32 -2.82
C LEU A 38 9.83 -4.19 -4.27
N TYR A 39 9.04 -3.17 -4.56
CA TYR A 39 8.54 -2.90 -5.91
C TYR A 39 9.68 -2.61 -6.89
N ILE A 40 10.63 -1.74 -6.55
CA ILE A 40 11.81 -1.47 -7.41
C ILE A 40 12.73 -2.69 -7.54
N SER A 41 12.71 -3.60 -6.58
CA SER A 41 13.42 -4.89 -6.62
C SER A 41 12.63 -6.02 -7.27
N ASN A 42 11.55 -5.69 -8.00
CA ASN A 42 10.67 -6.64 -8.72
C ASN A 42 10.01 -7.70 -7.81
N LYS A 43 9.85 -7.41 -6.52
CA LYS A 43 9.15 -8.25 -5.53
C LYS A 43 7.71 -7.77 -5.35
N PHE A 44 6.92 -7.90 -6.40
CA PHE A 44 5.60 -7.27 -6.50
C PHE A 44 4.60 -7.77 -5.46
N VAL A 45 4.56 -9.07 -5.21
CA VAL A 45 3.62 -9.66 -4.24
C VAL A 45 3.94 -9.19 -2.83
N GLU A 46 5.22 -9.19 -2.45
CA GLU A 46 5.65 -8.68 -1.17
C GLU A 46 5.43 -7.17 -1.05
N ALA A 47 5.65 -6.41 -2.14
CA ALA A 47 5.38 -4.98 -2.16
C ALA A 47 3.90 -4.68 -1.87
N GLN A 48 2.98 -5.37 -2.56
CA GLN A 48 1.54 -5.24 -2.33
C GLN A 48 1.17 -5.62 -0.90
N LEU A 49 1.75 -6.70 -0.35
CA LEU A 49 1.51 -7.12 1.03
C LEU A 49 1.90 -6.04 2.04
N TYR A 50 3.08 -5.42 1.90
CA TYR A 50 3.51 -4.36 2.80
C TYR A 50 2.64 -3.11 2.68
N ALA A 51 2.23 -2.72 1.46
CA ALA A 51 1.31 -1.59 1.27
C ALA A 51 -0.07 -1.84 1.90
N LEU A 52 -0.66 -3.03 1.71
CA LEU A 52 -1.92 -3.41 2.36
C LEU A 52 -1.77 -3.45 3.89
N SER A 53 -0.63 -3.92 4.41
CA SER A 53 -0.38 -3.92 5.85
C SER A 53 -0.33 -2.50 6.43
N ALA A 54 0.18 -1.52 5.67
CA ALA A 54 0.21 -0.12 6.07
C ALA A 54 -1.21 0.45 6.15
N ILE A 55 -2.06 0.19 5.14
CA ILE A 55 -3.45 0.63 5.13
C ILE A 55 -4.26 -0.05 6.25
N GLN A 56 -4.10 -1.37 6.45
CA GLN A 56 -4.77 -2.09 7.52
C GLN A 56 -4.40 -1.53 8.90
N LEU A 57 -3.13 -1.18 9.10
CA LEU A 57 -2.68 -0.58 10.36
C LEU A 57 -3.33 0.78 10.63
N GLN A 58 -3.49 1.61 9.60
CA GLN A 58 -4.22 2.88 9.71
C GLN A 58 -5.69 2.66 10.04
N LEU A 59 -6.37 1.71 9.38
CA LEU A 59 -7.79 1.43 9.64
C LEU A 59 -8.04 0.94 11.07
N LYS A 60 -7.13 0.13 11.63
CA LYS A 60 -7.18 -0.31 13.03
C LYS A 60 -6.98 0.83 14.03
N ASN A 61 -6.27 1.89 13.65
CA ASN A 61 -5.90 3.02 14.52
C ASN A 61 -6.47 4.36 14.03
N SER A 62 -7.59 4.29 13.35
CA SER A 62 -8.17 5.36 12.52
C SER A 62 -8.75 6.53 13.32
N GLN A 63 -8.74 6.47 14.65
CA GLN A 63 -8.95 7.63 15.53
C GLN A 63 -7.75 8.60 15.49
N ASN A 64 -6.56 8.12 15.09
CA ASN A 64 -5.29 8.85 15.10
C ASN A 64 -4.74 9.11 13.69
N ILE A 65 -5.55 8.89 12.65
CA ILE A 65 -5.15 9.02 11.25
C ILE A 65 -6.09 9.99 10.54
N THR A 66 -5.50 10.97 9.87
CA THR A 66 -6.25 11.90 9.04
C THR A 66 -6.59 11.28 7.68
N GLN A 67 -7.61 11.82 7.00
CA GLN A 67 -7.92 11.40 5.64
C GLN A 67 -6.73 11.60 4.68
N GLN A 68 -5.94 12.66 4.87
CA GLN A 68 -4.74 12.93 4.08
C GLN A 68 -3.67 11.83 4.26
N GLU A 69 -3.37 11.43 5.50
CA GLU A 69 -2.42 10.35 5.79
C GLU A 69 -2.86 9.01 5.17
N PHE A 70 -4.17 8.78 5.10
CA PHE A 70 -4.72 7.62 4.42
C PHE A 70 -4.58 7.71 2.90
N ILE A 71 -4.87 8.86 2.30
CA ILE A 71 -4.67 9.10 0.85
C ILE A 71 -3.21 8.87 0.45
N GLU A 72 -2.25 9.36 1.24
CA GLU A 72 -0.82 9.15 1.00
C GLU A 72 -0.44 7.67 1.00
N THR A 73 -0.98 6.91 1.96
CA THR A 73 -0.72 5.46 2.05
C THR A 73 -1.39 4.71 0.89
N LYS A 74 -2.60 5.12 0.50
CA LYS A 74 -3.31 4.58 -0.67
C LYS A 74 -2.52 4.80 -1.96
N LYS A 75 -1.91 5.97 -2.17
CA LYS A 75 -1.08 6.24 -3.35
C LYS A 75 0.07 5.25 -3.50
N ILE A 76 0.70 4.84 -2.39
CA ILE A 76 1.74 3.81 -2.40
C ILE A 76 1.15 2.46 -2.83
N PHE A 77 -0.01 2.10 -2.27
CA PHE A 77 -0.71 0.88 -2.68
C PHE A 77 -1.08 0.87 -4.16
N ASP A 78 -1.70 1.93 -4.67
CA ASP A 78 -2.09 2.04 -6.07
C ASP A 78 -0.87 1.87 -6.99
N LYS A 79 0.28 2.45 -6.61
CA LYS A 79 1.55 2.31 -7.33
C LYS A 79 2.04 0.86 -7.37
N VAL A 80 2.11 0.18 -6.22
CA VAL A 80 2.64 -1.19 -6.17
C VAL A 80 1.65 -2.24 -6.69
N LYS A 81 0.36 -1.89 -6.75
CA LYS A 81 -0.73 -2.70 -7.30
C LYS A 81 -0.66 -2.83 -8.83
N GLY A 82 -0.17 -1.79 -9.52
CA GLY A 82 -0.06 -1.74 -10.99
C GLY A 82 0.91 -2.75 -11.61
N GLY A 83 1.67 -3.48 -10.79
CA GLY A 83 2.26 -4.76 -11.21
C GLY A 83 3.33 -4.71 -12.31
N ASP A 84 3.95 -3.56 -12.63
CA ASP A 84 5.24 -3.47 -13.36
C ASP A 84 5.71 -1.99 -13.42
N PRO A 85 6.93 -1.62 -13.00
CA PRO A 85 7.46 -0.26 -13.15
C PRO A 85 7.62 0.18 -14.60
N THR A 86 7.69 -0.76 -15.55
CA THR A 86 7.90 -0.47 -16.98
C THR A 86 6.63 0.03 -17.69
N THR A 87 5.46 -0.16 -17.08
CA THR A 87 4.19 0.39 -17.60
C THR A 87 3.99 1.87 -17.30
N ASP A 88 4.66 2.41 -16.27
CA ASP A 88 4.60 3.84 -15.91
C ASP A 88 5.36 4.75 -16.92
N THR A 89 6.09 4.19 -17.89
CA THR A 89 6.93 4.98 -18.83
C THR A 89 6.62 4.80 -20.31
N THR A 90 5.57 4.07 -20.71
CA THR A 90 5.40 3.75 -22.14
C THR A 90 3.98 4.00 -22.66
N GLU A 91 3.72 5.25 -23.07
CA GLU A 91 2.92 5.52 -24.27
C GLU A 91 3.65 4.89 -25.47
N GLY A 92 3.41 3.61 -25.77
CA GLY A 92 4.08 2.97 -26.90
C GLY A 92 4.15 1.46 -26.85
N ASN A 93 3.05 0.81 -27.22
CA ASN A 93 2.98 -0.39 -28.04
C ASN A 93 4.18 -1.36 -27.95
N THR A 94 4.23 -2.21 -26.94
CA THR A 94 4.81 -3.56 -27.08
C THR A 94 4.08 -4.51 -26.16
N SER A 95 3.24 -5.37 -26.76
CA SER A 95 2.68 -6.55 -26.12
C SER A 95 3.84 -7.51 -25.83
N VAL A 96 4.42 -7.41 -24.64
CA VAL A 96 5.27 -8.47 -24.09
C VAL A 96 4.34 -9.41 -23.35
N ASN A 97 4.43 -10.70 -23.67
CA ASN A 97 3.60 -11.77 -23.13
C ASN A 97 3.76 -11.84 -21.59
N ILE A 98 2.84 -11.20 -20.86
CA ILE A 98 2.88 -11.04 -19.40
C ILE A 98 2.50 -12.37 -18.76
N LYS A 99 3.45 -13.03 -18.07
CA LYS A 99 3.10 -14.04 -17.05
C LYS A 99 2.28 -13.34 -15.98
N GLU A 100 0.96 -13.53 -15.98
CA GLU A 100 -0.04 -13.06 -15.01
C GLU A 100 0.58 -12.47 -13.73
N THR A 101 0.96 -11.19 -13.78
CA THR A 101 1.19 -10.42 -12.57
C THR A 101 -0.18 -10.07 -12.04
N ASN A 102 -0.67 -10.89 -11.11
CA ASN A 102 -1.98 -10.79 -10.49
C ASN A 102 -2.22 -9.38 -9.92
N VAL A 103 -2.90 -8.56 -10.71
CA VAL A 103 -3.38 -7.23 -10.33
C VAL A 103 -4.50 -7.46 -9.31
N LEU A 104 -4.39 -6.89 -8.11
CA LEU A 104 -5.54 -6.86 -7.20
C LEU A 104 -6.67 -6.07 -7.90
N ASP A 105 -7.92 -6.49 -7.81
CA ASP A 105 -9.02 -5.71 -8.45
C ASP A 105 -9.53 -4.57 -7.56
N THR A 106 -9.08 -4.53 -6.31
CA THR A 106 -9.69 -3.65 -5.29
C THR A 106 -9.45 -2.17 -5.59
N GLU A 107 -10.51 -1.49 -5.97
CA GLU A 107 -10.57 -0.04 -6.07
C GLU A 107 -10.99 0.52 -4.72
N ILE A 108 -10.05 1.08 -3.95
CA ILE A 108 -10.37 1.76 -2.70
C ILE A 108 -10.99 3.11 -3.06
N LYS A 109 -12.32 3.18 -3.17
CA LYS A 109 -13.04 4.42 -3.43
C LYS A 109 -13.10 5.26 -2.15
N LEU A 110 -12.33 6.34 -2.11
CA LEU A 110 -12.56 7.43 -1.17
C LEU A 110 -13.52 8.42 -1.82
N LYS A 111 -14.45 9.00 -1.06
CA LYS A 111 -15.16 10.19 -1.55
C LYS A 111 -14.13 11.30 -1.71
N ASP A 112 -13.65 11.49 -2.93
CA ASP A 112 -12.87 12.68 -3.28
C ASP A 112 -13.78 13.89 -3.10
N LYS A 113 -13.50 14.66 -2.06
CA LYS A 113 -14.08 16.00 -1.85
C LYS A 113 -13.12 17.08 -2.35
N THR A 114 -12.12 16.70 -3.15
CA THR A 114 -10.97 17.54 -3.53
C THR A 114 -11.31 18.67 -4.50
N ASP A 115 -12.50 18.68 -5.10
CA ASP A 115 -12.86 19.65 -6.15
C ASP A 115 -13.11 21.08 -5.64
N ASN A 116 -13.09 21.31 -4.33
CA ASN A 116 -13.19 22.65 -3.75
C ASN A 116 -11.98 22.95 -2.87
N ALA A 117 -11.27 24.06 -3.14
CA ALA A 117 -10.15 24.52 -2.32
C ALA A 117 -10.53 24.71 -0.84
N MET A 118 -11.80 25.03 -0.55
CA MET A 118 -12.37 25.12 0.80
C MET A 118 -12.66 23.75 1.44
N ALA A 119 -12.84 22.71 0.63
CA ALA A 119 -12.98 21.33 1.07
C ALA A 119 -11.62 20.70 1.41
N LEU A 120 -10.55 21.05 0.68
CA LEU A 120 -9.16 20.68 1.01
C LEU A 120 -8.79 21.05 2.45
N VAL A 121 -9.09 22.27 2.89
CA VAL A 121 -8.78 22.77 4.25
C VAL A 121 -9.57 22.01 5.33
N ARG A 122 -10.79 21.54 5.04
CA ARG A 122 -11.61 20.75 5.98
C ARG A 122 -11.26 19.27 6.01
N THR A 123 -10.70 18.72 4.92
CA THR A 123 -10.31 17.30 4.83
C THR A 123 -8.98 16.98 5.50
N VAL A 124 -8.12 17.96 5.76
CA VAL A 124 -6.80 17.72 6.39
C VAL A 124 -6.95 17.12 7.80
N ASP A 125 -8.02 17.48 8.53
CA ASP A 125 -8.26 17.04 9.91
C ASP A 125 -9.47 16.10 10.08
N GLN A 126 -10.26 15.86 9.03
CA GLN A 126 -11.41 14.95 9.13
C GLN A 126 -10.93 13.49 9.04
N GLY A 127 -11.32 12.69 10.05
CA GLY A 127 -11.11 11.24 10.02
C GLY A 127 -12.05 10.55 9.03
N ILE A 128 -11.66 9.35 8.59
CA ILE A 128 -12.46 8.49 7.70
C ILE A 128 -13.74 8.04 8.43
N SER A 129 -14.89 8.13 7.76
CA SER A 129 -16.16 7.73 8.35
C SER A 129 -16.18 6.24 8.71
N PHE A 130 -17.02 5.88 9.69
CA PHE A 130 -17.15 4.48 10.13
C PHE A 130 -17.56 3.53 9.00
N PHE A 131 -18.50 3.95 8.15
CA PHE A 131 -18.98 3.14 7.02
C PHE A 131 -17.91 2.95 5.95
N GLU A 132 -17.22 4.02 5.56
CA GLU A 132 -16.09 3.94 4.61
C GLU A 132 -15.01 3.00 5.14
N ARG A 133 -14.63 3.16 6.42
CA ARG A 133 -13.63 2.30 7.07
C ARG A 133 -14.01 0.82 6.99
N LYS A 134 -15.27 0.48 7.25
CA LYS A 134 -15.75 -0.92 7.20
C LYS A 134 -15.70 -1.50 5.79
N ALA A 135 -16.11 -0.70 4.78
CA ALA A 135 -16.07 -1.12 3.38
C ALA A 135 -14.63 -1.35 2.91
N ILE A 136 -13.73 -0.40 3.21
CA ILE A 136 -12.31 -0.50 2.88
C ILE A 136 -11.66 -1.70 3.59
N GLN A 137 -11.95 -1.91 4.87
CA GLN A 137 -11.40 -3.02 5.63
C GLN A 137 -11.79 -4.38 5.03
N ALA A 138 -13.05 -4.53 4.58
CA ALA A 138 -13.51 -5.76 3.94
C ALA A 138 -12.75 -6.03 2.63
N ALA A 139 -12.57 -4.99 1.81
CA ALA A 139 -11.84 -5.11 0.55
C ALA A 139 -10.36 -5.48 0.77
N ILE A 140 -9.69 -4.84 1.72
CA ILE A 140 -8.28 -5.15 2.07
C ILE A 140 -8.12 -6.56 2.62
N ASN A 141 -9.05 -7.03 3.45
CA ASN A 141 -8.99 -8.39 3.98
C ASN A 141 -9.08 -9.42 2.86
N ASN A 142 -9.91 -9.17 1.85
CA ASN A 142 -10.02 -10.02 0.67
C ASN A 142 -8.70 -10.06 -0.12
N ASP A 143 -8.10 -8.90 -0.39
CA ASP A 143 -6.81 -8.83 -1.10
C ASP A 143 -5.68 -9.52 -0.36
N MET A 144 -5.58 -9.32 0.96
CA MET A 144 -4.56 -9.99 1.76
C MET A 144 -4.76 -11.51 1.76
N ALA A 145 -6.00 -12.00 1.76
CA ALA A 145 -6.27 -13.43 1.67
C ALA A 145 -5.80 -14.00 0.32
N LYS A 146 -6.05 -13.28 -0.79
CA LYS A 146 -5.58 -13.66 -2.14
C LYS A 146 -4.04 -13.73 -2.19
N ILE A 147 -3.36 -12.67 -1.74
CA ILE A 147 -1.89 -12.60 -1.69
C ILE A 147 -1.31 -13.69 -0.80
N SER A 148 -1.90 -13.93 0.38
CA SER A 148 -1.41 -14.95 1.30
C SER A 148 -1.48 -16.34 0.68
N THR A 149 -2.59 -16.65 -0.01
CA THR A 149 -2.75 -17.92 -0.73
C THR A 149 -1.68 -18.08 -1.81
N GLU A 150 -1.40 -17.01 -2.59
CA GLU A 150 -0.36 -17.05 -3.62
C GLU A 150 1.05 -17.26 -3.04
N LEU A 151 1.37 -16.58 -1.94
CA LEU A 151 2.65 -16.75 -1.26
C LEU A 151 2.85 -18.18 -0.74
N MET A 152 1.79 -18.81 -0.23
CA MET A 152 1.84 -20.21 0.20
C MET A 152 2.11 -21.14 -0.99
N LEU A 153 1.41 -20.95 -2.12
CA LEU A 153 1.64 -21.75 -3.33
C LEU A 153 3.07 -21.61 -3.89
N LYS A 154 3.67 -20.42 -3.79
CA LYS A 154 5.06 -20.17 -4.21
C LYS A 154 6.09 -20.82 -3.27
N ALA A 155 5.78 -20.99 -1.99
CA ALA A 155 6.69 -21.57 -1.01
C ALA A 155 6.75 -23.11 -1.08
N ASP A 156 5.71 -23.75 -1.61
CA ASP A 156 5.62 -25.20 -1.81
C ASP A 156 6.31 -25.69 -3.10
N GLN A 157 6.88 -24.78 -3.91
CA GLN A 157 7.67 -25.07 -5.13
C GLN A 157 9.17 -25.00 -4.87
#